data_AF-A0A946JSE3-F1
#
_entry.id   AF-A0A946JSE3-F1
#
_cell.length_a   1.000
_cell.length_b   1.000
_cell.length_c   1.000
_cell.angle_alpha   90.00
_cell.angle_beta   90.00
_cell.angle_gamma   90.00
#
_symmetry.space_group_name_H-M   'P 1'
#
loop_
_entity.id
_entity.type
_entity.pdbx_description
1 polymer ?
#
loop_
_entity_poly.entity_id
_entity_poly.type
_entity_poly.pdbx_seq_one_letter_code
_entity_poly.pdbx_strand_id
1 'polypeptide(L)'
;MLDKIKALTFIVILFLAACGEKEDIVPGVRLDLRSVVDAPVLANKDLTLSKAMINKEWTHRNGSQSHFIKHPSLSNEPSEIWSKKIGVGNKRRQRLAADPIIAENRIFTLDSNFGVSAFDENGEKVWAADLTSSKSPKDKISGGGLAYSKGNLAVSTGAGEVVLLDAATGIVRWRHDVQGSISAPPTYASGII
;
A
#
# COMPACT_ATOMS: atom_id res chain seq x y z
N MET A 1 -45.49 -34.97 -31.24
CA MET A 1 -44.17 -34.29 -31.32
C MET A 1 -44.16 -32.88 -30.72
N LEU A 2 -45.29 -32.31 -30.28
CA LEU A 2 -45.39 -30.93 -29.79
C LEU A 2 -44.92 -30.72 -28.32
N ASP A 3 -44.85 -31.78 -27.51
CA ASP A 3 -44.60 -31.65 -26.06
C ASP A 3 -43.13 -31.42 -25.69
N LYS A 4 -42.18 -31.99 -26.45
CA LYS A 4 -40.74 -31.81 -26.18
C LYS A 4 -40.26 -30.39 -26.51
N ILE A 5 -40.81 -29.78 -27.56
CA ILE A 5 -40.48 -28.40 -27.94
C ILE A 5 -40.99 -27.45 -26.86
N LYS A 6 -42.24 -27.59 -26.42
CA LYS A 6 -42.81 -26.76 -25.34
C LYS A 6 -42.06 -26.90 -24.01
N ALA A 7 -41.66 -28.12 -23.64
CA ALA A 7 -40.85 -28.35 -22.45
C ALA A 7 -39.47 -27.68 -22.54
N LEU A 8 -38.81 -27.76 -23.71
CA LEU A 8 -37.52 -27.11 -23.92
C LEU A 8 -37.64 -25.59 -23.90
N THR A 9 -38.70 -25.02 -24.50
CA THR A 9 -38.96 -23.57 -24.45
C THR A 9 -39.21 -23.10 -23.02
N PHE A 10 -39.96 -23.87 -22.23
CA PHE A 10 -40.24 -23.54 -20.84
C PHE A 10 -38.98 -23.59 -19.96
N ILE A 11 -38.11 -24.58 -20.16
CA ILE A 11 -36.82 -24.71 -19.46
C ILE A 11 -35.89 -23.54 -19.82
N VAL A 12 -35.83 -23.14 -21.09
CA VAL A 12 -35.01 -21.99 -21.54
C VAL A 12 -35.52 -20.68 -20.92
N ILE A 13 -36.83 -20.48 -20.84
CA ILE A 13 -37.42 -19.29 -20.18
C ILE A 13 -37.09 -19.27 -18.68
N LEU A 14 -37.12 -20.43 -18.00
CA LEU A 14 -36.74 -20.52 -16.59
C LEU A 14 -35.26 -20.19 -16.34
N PHE A 15 -34.36 -20.59 -17.26
CA PHE A 15 -32.94 -20.24 -17.17
C PHE A 15 -32.67 -18.75 -17.46
N LEU A 16 -33.48 -18.11 -18.32
CA LEU A 16 -33.35 -16.68 -18.64
C LEU A 16 -33.91 -15.75 -17.55
N ALA A 17 -34.84 -16.22 -16.73
CA ALA A 17 -35.45 -15.43 -15.64
C ALA A 17 -34.69 -15.53 -14.30
N ALA A 18 -33.62 -16.34 -14.23
CA ALA A 18 -32.93 -16.67 -12.97
C ALA A 18 -31.80 -15.69 -12.56
N CYS A 19 -31.55 -14.62 -13.32
CA CYS A 19 -30.42 -13.73 -13.04
C CYS A 19 -30.87 -12.29 -12.78
N GLY A 20 -30.99 -11.96 -11.49
CA GLY A 20 -31.08 -10.59 -11.01
C GLY A 20 -31.50 -10.58 -9.54
N GLU A 21 -30.53 -10.61 -8.62
CA GLU A 21 -30.84 -10.22 -7.24
C GLU A 21 -31.38 -8.79 -7.25
N LYS A 22 -32.44 -8.54 -6.48
CA LYS A 22 -33.04 -7.21 -6.38
C LYS A 22 -31.99 -6.28 -5.79
N GLU A 23 -31.52 -5.31 -6.57
CA GLU A 23 -30.57 -4.31 -6.06
C GLU A 23 -31.20 -3.56 -4.88
N ASP A 24 -30.55 -3.63 -3.73
CA ASP A 24 -30.87 -2.79 -2.58
C ASP A 24 -30.47 -1.35 -2.90
N ILE A 25 -31.41 -0.58 -3.42
CA ILE A 25 -31.22 0.84 -3.69
C ILE A 25 -31.02 1.53 -2.35
N VAL A 26 -29.81 2.04 -2.11
CA VAL A 26 -29.49 2.83 -0.92
C VAL A 26 -30.50 3.98 -0.81
N PRO A 27 -31.32 4.03 0.26
CA PRO A 27 -32.31 5.08 0.43
C PRO A 27 -31.60 6.42 0.68
N GLY A 28 -32.08 7.48 0.03
CA GLY A 28 -31.53 8.83 0.19
C GLY A 28 -31.69 9.68 -1.06
N VAL A 29 -31.55 10.99 -0.89
CA VAL A 29 -31.50 11.93 -2.01
C VAL A 29 -30.16 11.74 -2.73
N ARG A 30 -30.21 11.39 -4.01
CA ARG A 30 -29.01 11.41 -4.86
C ARG A 30 -28.64 12.86 -5.14
N LEU A 31 -27.61 13.34 -4.49
CA LEU A 31 -27.02 14.63 -4.80
C LEU A 31 -26.11 14.45 -6.01
N ASP A 32 -26.40 15.15 -7.10
CA ASP A 32 -25.49 15.21 -8.21
C ASP A 32 -24.25 16.02 -7.78
N LEU A 33 -23.08 15.37 -7.79
CA LEU A 33 -21.78 15.95 -7.44
C LEU A 33 -21.39 17.14 -8.34
N ARG A 34 -22.06 17.29 -9.48
CA ARG A 34 -21.89 18.39 -10.44
C ARG A 34 -23.02 19.41 -10.43
N SER A 35 -24.10 19.21 -9.68
CA SER A 35 -25.27 20.11 -9.69
C SER A 35 -24.97 21.53 -9.19
N VAL A 36 -23.90 21.71 -8.41
CA VAL A 36 -23.44 23.02 -7.92
C VAL A 36 -22.39 23.63 -8.87
N VAL A 37 -21.96 22.91 -9.89
CA VAL A 37 -20.79 23.23 -10.70
C VAL A 37 -21.13 23.11 -12.19
N ASP A 38 -21.99 24.00 -12.68
CA ASP A 38 -21.81 24.58 -14.02
C ASP A 38 -20.63 25.58 -13.95
N ALA A 39 -19.48 25.13 -13.46
CA ALA A 39 -18.27 25.93 -13.62
C ALA A 39 -17.96 25.93 -15.12
N PRO A 40 -17.82 27.10 -15.75
CA PRO A 40 -17.37 27.15 -17.12
C PRO A 40 -16.05 26.38 -17.21
N VAL A 41 -15.97 25.43 -18.14
CA VAL A 41 -14.70 24.79 -18.48
C VAL A 41 -13.81 25.91 -19.00
N LEU A 42 -12.93 26.42 -18.14
CA LEU A 42 -11.91 27.40 -18.49
C LEU A 42 -10.85 26.68 -19.34
N ALA A 43 -11.19 26.41 -20.59
CA ALA A 43 -10.23 25.97 -21.58
C ALA A 43 -9.19 27.08 -21.77
N ASN A 44 -7.91 26.70 -21.89
CA ASN A 44 -6.79 27.60 -22.22
C ASN A 44 -6.45 28.68 -21.18
N LYS A 45 -6.52 28.37 -19.88
CA LYS A 45 -5.83 29.19 -18.88
C LYS A 45 -4.35 28.77 -18.85
N ASP A 46 -3.44 29.74 -18.96
CA ASP A 46 -2.01 29.48 -18.81
C ASP A 46 -1.74 28.84 -17.43
N LEU A 47 -1.45 27.54 -17.46
CA LEU A 47 -1.24 26.75 -16.26
C LEU A 47 0.24 26.80 -15.89
N THR A 48 0.59 27.58 -14.87
CA THR A 48 1.94 27.56 -14.30
C THR A 48 2.05 26.44 -13.28
N LEU A 49 2.72 25.34 -13.65
CA LEU A 49 3.08 24.28 -12.71
C LEU A 49 4.33 24.67 -11.92
N SER A 50 4.44 24.17 -10.67
CA SER A 50 5.69 24.28 -9.93
C SER A 50 6.81 23.56 -10.68
N LYS A 51 8.08 23.89 -10.41
CA LYS A 51 9.20 23.09 -10.96
C LYS A 51 9.20 21.69 -10.32
N ALA A 52 9.66 20.70 -11.07
CA ALA A 52 9.92 19.38 -10.54
C ALA A 52 11.10 19.42 -9.55
N MET A 53 11.07 18.59 -8.50
CA MET A 53 12.07 18.60 -7.43
C MET A 53 12.60 17.20 -7.11
N ILE A 54 13.87 17.10 -6.75
CA ILE A 54 14.48 15.86 -6.26
C ILE A 54 14.10 15.67 -4.79
N ASN A 55 13.52 14.52 -4.47
CA ASN A 55 13.19 14.11 -3.11
C ASN A 55 14.35 13.30 -2.52
N LYS A 56 15.08 13.86 -1.56
CA LYS A 56 16.08 13.10 -0.79
C LYS A 56 15.45 12.12 0.20
N GLU A 57 14.26 12.46 0.67
CA GLU A 57 13.55 11.76 1.73
C GLU A 57 12.18 11.33 1.22
N TRP A 58 11.81 10.10 1.57
CA TRP A 58 10.51 9.49 1.29
C TRP A 58 10.11 8.67 2.51
N THR A 59 9.82 9.34 3.62
CA THR A 59 9.77 8.75 4.97
C THR A 59 8.56 7.85 5.22
N HIS A 60 7.53 7.95 4.39
CA HIS A 60 6.25 7.25 4.54
C HIS A 60 5.76 6.79 3.17
N ARG A 61 4.76 5.90 3.13
CA ARG A 61 3.95 5.71 1.93
C ARG A 61 3.47 7.08 1.45
N ASN A 62 3.59 7.34 0.15
CA ASN A 62 3.26 8.64 -0.43
C ASN A 62 4.10 9.81 0.13
N GLY A 63 5.37 9.56 0.45
CA GLY A 63 6.46 10.55 0.56
C GLY A 63 6.66 11.16 1.93
N SER A 64 5.60 11.48 2.67
CA SER A 64 5.71 12.09 4.00
C SER A 64 4.53 11.72 4.89
N GLN A 65 4.59 12.12 6.17
CA GLN A 65 3.51 11.92 7.14
C GLN A 65 2.16 12.49 6.70
N SER A 66 2.12 13.44 5.76
CA SER A 66 0.87 13.98 5.21
C SER A 66 0.37 13.23 3.96
N HIS A 67 1.06 12.15 3.56
CA HIS A 67 0.80 11.38 2.34
C HIS A 67 0.70 12.22 1.06
N PHE A 68 1.47 13.31 1.01
CA PHE A 68 1.47 14.26 -0.08
C PHE A 68 2.89 14.58 -0.54
N ILE A 69 3.10 14.53 -1.86
CA ILE A 69 4.36 14.85 -2.53
C ILE A 69 4.10 15.96 -3.55
N LYS A 70 5.02 16.92 -3.65
CA LYS A 70 4.94 18.02 -4.61
C LYS A 70 5.89 17.79 -5.79
N HIS A 71 5.31 17.57 -6.97
CA HIS A 71 5.99 17.51 -8.27
C HIS A 71 7.38 16.84 -8.23
N PRO A 72 7.47 15.53 -7.93
CA PRO A 72 8.75 14.83 -7.90
C PRO A 72 9.37 14.80 -9.30
N SER A 73 10.68 15.00 -9.38
CA SER A 73 11.42 14.90 -10.64
C SER A 73 11.80 13.45 -10.95
N LEU A 74 11.70 13.08 -12.21
CA LEU A 74 12.27 11.84 -12.77
C LEU A 74 13.16 12.22 -13.95
N SER A 75 14.23 11.46 -14.19
CA SER A 75 15.06 11.63 -15.38
C SER A 75 14.25 11.36 -16.65
N ASN A 76 14.52 12.10 -17.73
CA ASN A 76 13.83 11.91 -19.02
C ASN A 76 14.03 10.49 -19.60
N GLU A 77 15.21 9.91 -19.36
CA GLU A 77 15.57 8.55 -19.80
C GLU A 77 16.04 7.76 -18.56
N PRO A 78 15.14 7.15 -17.79
CA PRO A 78 15.52 6.38 -16.62
C PRO A 78 16.28 5.11 -17.03
N SER A 79 17.42 4.90 -16.40
CA SER A 79 18.22 3.67 -16.51
C SER A 79 18.38 2.99 -15.15
N GLU A 80 18.60 1.68 -15.16
CA GLU A 80 18.86 0.92 -13.94
C GLU A 80 20.26 1.28 -13.40
N ILE A 81 20.32 1.75 -12.15
CA ILE A 81 21.58 2.03 -11.45
C ILE A 81 22.08 0.76 -10.74
N TRP A 82 21.18 0.05 -10.07
CA TRP A 82 21.45 -1.24 -9.42
C TRP A 82 20.16 -2.00 -9.15
N SER A 83 20.29 -3.30 -8.85
CA SER A 83 19.20 -4.16 -8.41
C SER A 83 19.65 -5.07 -7.27
N LYS A 84 18.77 -5.23 -6.27
CA LYS A 84 19.05 -6.04 -5.08
C LYS A 84 17.83 -6.83 -4.64
N LYS A 85 18.06 -8.05 -4.16
CA LYS A 85 17.03 -8.86 -3.49
C LYS A 85 16.81 -8.33 -2.07
N ILE A 86 15.58 -7.95 -1.77
CA ILE A 86 15.19 -7.37 -0.49
C ILE A 86 14.69 -8.40 0.54
N GLY A 87 14.56 -9.66 0.12
CA GLY A 87 14.08 -10.75 0.97
C GLY A 87 13.09 -11.64 0.23
N VAL A 88 12.07 -12.11 0.94
CA VAL A 88 11.01 -12.98 0.42
C VAL A 88 9.99 -12.17 -0.38
N GLY A 89 9.75 -12.57 -1.63
CA GLY A 89 8.71 -11.99 -2.50
C GLY A 89 7.35 -12.68 -2.38
N ASN A 90 6.46 -12.40 -3.34
CA ASN A 90 5.10 -12.95 -3.35
C ASN A 90 5.04 -14.49 -3.33
N LYS A 91 4.13 -15.03 -2.52
CA LYS A 91 3.68 -16.43 -2.52
C LYS A 91 2.16 -16.52 -2.59
N ARG A 92 1.61 -17.73 -2.70
CA ARG A 92 0.15 -17.96 -2.82
C ARG A 92 -0.68 -17.29 -1.70
N ARG A 93 -0.16 -17.27 -0.47
CA ARG A 93 -0.83 -16.74 0.73
C ARG A 93 -0.06 -15.62 1.45
N GLN A 94 1.02 -15.12 0.84
CA GLN A 94 1.84 -14.03 1.35
C GLN A 94 2.10 -13.05 0.22
N ARG A 95 1.79 -11.77 0.40
CA ARG A 95 2.02 -10.74 -0.61
C ARG A 95 3.01 -9.70 -0.09
N LEU A 96 3.93 -9.29 -0.96
CA LEU A 96 4.79 -8.13 -0.75
C LEU A 96 3.93 -6.88 -0.99
N ALA A 97 3.51 -6.24 0.10
CA ALA A 97 2.56 -5.11 0.07
C ALA A 97 3.17 -3.80 0.60
N ALA A 98 4.37 -3.88 1.16
CA ALA A 98 5.05 -2.74 1.74
C ALA A 98 5.81 -1.97 0.66
N ASP A 99 5.64 -0.65 0.66
CA ASP A 99 6.41 0.24 -0.19
C ASP A 99 7.76 0.53 0.47
N PRO A 100 8.86 0.55 -0.29
CA PRO A 100 10.13 1.00 0.24
C PRO A 100 10.05 2.47 0.64
N ILE A 101 10.76 2.84 1.69
CA ILE A 101 10.90 4.23 2.15
C ILE A 101 12.37 4.63 2.16
N ILE A 102 12.65 5.92 2.03
CA ILE A 102 14.01 6.47 2.04
C ILE A 102 14.10 7.46 3.18
N ALA A 103 15.09 7.28 4.06
CA ALA A 103 15.44 8.28 5.06
C ALA A 103 16.89 8.17 5.53
N GLU A 104 17.53 9.29 5.84
CA GLU A 104 18.92 9.35 6.34
C GLU A 104 19.89 8.60 5.41
N ASN A 105 19.77 8.83 4.11
CA ASN A 105 20.56 8.16 3.06
C ASN A 105 20.47 6.63 3.09
N ARG A 106 19.35 6.09 3.58
CA ARG A 106 19.07 4.65 3.62
C ARG A 106 17.74 4.32 2.99
N ILE A 107 17.71 3.20 2.31
CA ILE A 107 16.51 2.61 1.72
C ILE A 107 16.06 1.49 2.63
N PHE A 108 14.86 1.61 3.20
CA PHE A 108 14.26 0.60 4.06
C PHE A 108 13.21 -0.18 3.30
N THR A 109 13.24 -1.49 3.45
CA THR A 109 12.32 -2.41 2.79
C THR A 109 11.78 -3.44 3.76
N LEU A 110 10.52 -3.85 3.57
CA LEU A 110 9.88 -4.92 4.32
C LEU A 110 9.45 -6.02 3.34
N ASP A 111 9.97 -7.22 3.54
CA ASP A 111 9.66 -8.37 2.70
C ASP A 111 8.31 -9.03 3.08
N SER A 112 7.85 -10.00 2.28
CA SER A 112 6.56 -10.65 2.52
C SER A 112 6.53 -11.58 3.75
N ASN A 113 7.66 -11.80 4.42
CA ASN A 113 7.81 -12.62 5.61
C ASN A 113 8.19 -11.78 6.84
N PHE A 114 7.97 -10.46 6.77
CA PHE A 114 8.27 -9.50 7.82
C PHE A 114 9.78 -9.35 8.13
N GLY A 115 10.64 -9.64 7.15
CA GLY A 115 12.05 -9.29 7.17
C GLY A 115 12.24 -7.82 6.78
N VAL A 116 12.83 -7.02 7.68
CA VAL A 116 13.22 -5.63 7.39
C VAL A 116 14.68 -5.60 6.97
N SER A 117 14.98 -4.87 5.91
CA SER A 117 16.37 -4.61 5.49
C SER A 117 16.58 -3.11 5.29
N ALA A 118 17.79 -2.64 5.61
CA ALA A 118 18.27 -1.33 5.23
C ALA A 118 19.41 -1.46 4.23
N PHE A 119 19.36 -0.65 3.18
CA PHE A 119 20.40 -0.53 2.17
C PHE A 119 20.94 0.89 2.11
N ASP A 120 22.18 1.05 1.69
CA ASP A 120 22.71 2.36 1.29
C ASP A 120 22.23 2.75 -0.12
N GLU A 121 22.64 3.94 -0.58
CA GLU A 121 22.28 4.47 -1.91
C GLU A 121 22.88 3.66 -3.08
N ASN A 122 23.91 2.84 -2.81
CA ASN A 122 24.56 1.95 -3.78
C ASN A 122 23.93 0.55 -3.82
N GLY A 123 22.94 0.27 -2.96
CA GLY A 123 22.27 -1.03 -2.86
C GLY A 123 23.04 -2.06 -2.01
N GLU A 124 24.04 -1.63 -1.25
CA GLU A 124 24.70 -2.46 -0.25
C GLU A 124 23.84 -2.58 1.00
N LYS A 125 23.74 -3.81 1.54
CA LYS A 125 22.93 -4.06 2.73
C LYS A 125 23.70 -3.60 3.96
N VAL A 126 23.12 -2.69 4.74
CA VAL A 126 23.72 -2.21 5.98
C VAL A 126 23.32 -3.07 7.17
N TRP A 127 22.03 -3.41 7.27
CA TRP A 127 21.52 -4.30 8.33
C TRP A 127 20.24 -5.02 7.87
N ALA A 128 19.89 -6.08 8.59
CA ALA A 128 18.60 -6.75 8.46
C ALA A 128 18.07 -7.18 9.83
N ALA A 129 16.75 -7.17 9.99
CA ALA A 129 16.05 -7.62 11.18
C ALA A 129 14.88 -8.54 10.80
N ASP A 130 14.73 -9.66 11.49
CA ASP A 130 13.57 -10.55 11.33
C ASP A 130 12.49 -10.15 12.34
N LEU A 131 11.35 -9.65 11.86
CA LEU A 131 10.22 -9.28 12.70
C LEU A 131 9.13 -10.35 12.74
N THR A 132 9.39 -11.54 12.20
CA THR A 132 8.38 -12.60 12.15
C THR A 132 7.78 -12.85 13.53
N SER A 133 6.45 -12.79 13.61
CA SER A 133 5.72 -13.07 14.85
C SER A 133 5.85 -14.54 15.26
N SER A 134 5.97 -14.80 16.56
CA SER A 134 5.82 -16.15 17.11
C SER A 134 4.35 -16.57 17.23
N LYS A 135 3.41 -15.62 17.20
CA LYS A 135 1.97 -15.86 17.44
C LYS A 135 1.21 -16.36 16.22
N SER A 136 1.78 -16.20 15.03
CA SER A 136 1.06 -16.45 13.78
C SER A 136 1.86 -17.29 12.80
N PRO A 137 1.22 -18.18 12.03
CA PRO A 137 1.88 -18.93 10.97
C PRO A 137 2.51 -17.96 9.96
N LYS A 138 3.83 -18.09 9.77
CA LYS A 138 4.61 -17.22 8.88
C LYS A 138 3.95 -17.10 7.50
N ASP A 139 3.39 -18.18 6.99
CA ASP A 139 3.01 -18.44 5.60
C ASP A 139 1.59 -18.02 5.18
N LYS A 140 0.82 -17.34 6.05
CA LYS A 140 -0.61 -17.04 5.76
C LYS A 140 -1.00 -15.57 5.92
N ILE A 141 -0.04 -14.69 6.16
CA ILE A 141 -0.31 -13.31 6.52
C ILE A 141 0.40 -12.38 5.54
N SER A 142 -0.32 -11.33 5.13
CA SER A 142 0.16 -10.28 4.23
C SER A 142 -0.12 -8.91 4.83
N GLY A 143 0.50 -7.87 4.26
CA GLY A 143 0.28 -6.49 4.68
C GLY A 143 1.37 -5.98 5.61
N GLY A 144 1.09 -4.82 6.21
CA GLY A 144 2.07 -4.07 6.98
C GLY A 144 2.77 -3.02 6.14
N GLY A 145 3.80 -2.40 6.71
CA GLY A 145 4.59 -1.40 6.03
C GLY A 145 5.49 -0.61 6.97
N LEU A 146 6.07 0.45 6.42
CA LEU A 146 7.16 1.20 7.05
C LEU A 146 6.78 2.68 7.18
N ALA A 147 7.25 3.30 8.26
CA ALA A 147 7.27 4.75 8.44
C ALA A 147 8.51 5.16 9.22
N TYR A 148 9.10 6.30 8.87
CA TYR A 148 10.29 6.84 9.53
C TYR A 148 9.98 8.15 10.25
N SER A 149 10.54 8.31 11.46
CA SER A 149 10.57 9.59 12.17
C SER A 149 11.76 9.69 13.12
N LYS A 150 12.56 10.75 12.99
CA LYS A 150 13.64 11.15 13.94
C LYS A 150 14.54 9.98 14.37
N GLY A 151 15.14 9.26 13.43
CA GLY A 151 16.07 8.16 13.68
C GLY A 151 15.40 6.83 14.03
N ASN A 152 14.07 6.75 14.00
CA ASN A 152 13.32 5.54 14.33
C ASN A 152 12.50 5.07 13.13
N LEU A 153 12.46 3.75 12.94
CA LEU A 153 11.69 3.08 11.92
C LEU A 153 10.52 2.34 12.57
N ALA A 154 9.31 2.80 12.31
CA ALA A 154 8.08 2.12 12.70
C ALA A 154 7.68 1.11 11.63
N VAL A 155 7.34 -0.10 12.07
CA VAL A 155 6.94 -1.20 11.20
C VAL A 155 5.65 -1.80 11.69
N SER A 156 4.62 -1.80 10.84
CA SER A 156 3.43 -2.62 11.08
C SER A 156 3.58 -3.97 10.38
N THR A 157 3.09 -5.04 11.01
CA THR A 157 3.03 -6.37 10.41
C THR A 157 1.59 -6.81 10.23
N GLY A 158 1.32 -7.61 9.20
CA GLY A 158 0.02 -8.24 9.02
C GLY A 158 -0.42 -9.11 10.19
N ALA A 159 0.52 -9.53 11.04
CA ALA A 159 0.26 -10.34 12.24
C ALA A 159 -0.32 -9.52 13.40
N GLY A 160 -0.48 -8.20 13.22
CA GLY A 160 -1.05 -7.32 14.24
C GLY A 160 -0.04 -6.73 15.21
N GLU A 161 1.21 -6.61 14.78
CA GLU A 161 2.25 -6.04 15.61
C GLU A 161 2.74 -4.71 15.03
N VAL A 162 2.96 -3.75 15.92
CA VAL A 162 3.71 -2.53 15.63
C VAL A 162 5.06 -2.67 16.33
N VAL A 163 6.14 -2.49 15.57
CA VAL A 163 7.51 -2.62 16.04
C VAL A 163 8.25 -1.33 15.74
N LEU A 164 8.91 -0.76 16.76
CA LEU A 164 9.79 0.38 16.57
C LEU A 164 11.23 -0.12 16.60
N LEU A 165 11.99 0.23 15.57
CA LEU A 165 13.41 -0.06 15.44
C LEU A 165 14.21 1.23 15.44
N ASP A 166 15.45 1.15 15.92
CA ASP A 166 16.47 2.13 15.62
C ASP A 166 16.83 2.06 14.11
N ALA A 167 16.70 3.16 13.38
CA ALA A 167 16.85 3.15 11.92
C ALA A 167 18.32 2.94 11.48
N ALA A 168 19.29 3.29 12.32
CA ALA A 168 20.71 3.15 12.00
C ALA A 168 21.19 1.70 12.15
N THR A 169 20.65 0.98 13.13
CA THR A 169 21.14 -0.34 13.55
C THR A 169 20.17 -1.50 13.30
N GLY A 170 18.87 -1.23 13.14
CA GLY A 170 17.84 -2.27 13.06
C GLY A 170 17.51 -2.91 14.42
N ILE A 171 18.02 -2.36 15.53
CA ILE A 171 17.72 -2.88 16.87
C ILE A 171 16.29 -2.53 17.24
N VAL A 172 15.51 -3.54 17.66
CA VAL A 172 14.14 -3.35 18.15
C VAL A 172 14.18 -2.59 19.48
N ARG A 173 13.51 -1.42 19.51
CA ARG A 173 13.34 -0.61 20.72
C ARG A 173 12.13 -1.05 21.53
N TRP A 174 11.02 -1.33 20.85
CA TRP A 174 9.84 -1.92 21.46
C TRP A 174 8.97 -2.62 20.41
N ARG A 175 8.07 -3.47 20.89
CA ARG A 175 7.07 -4.20 20.12
C ARG A 175 5.73 -4.17 20.87
N HIS A 176 4.66 -3.90 20.14
CA HIS A 176 3.30 -3.86 20.67
C HIS A 176 2.36 -4.69 19.79
N ASP A 177 1.47 -5.45 20.42
CA ASP A 177 0.45 -6.27 19.75
C ASP A 177 -0.90 -5.55 19.85
N VAL A 178 -1.49 -5.19 18.70
CA VAL A 178 -2.77 -4.49 18.63
C VAL A 178 -3.98 -5.44 18.65
N GLN A 179 -3.74 -6.75 18.83
CA GLN A 179 -4.76 -7.79 18.93
C GLN A 179 -5.67 -7.90 17.69
N GLY A 180 -5.15 -7.52 16.52
CA GLY A 180 -5.87 -7.54 15.26
C GLY A 180 -4.94 -7.37 14.07
N SER A 181 -5.33 -7.86 12.88
CA SER A 181 -4.47 -7.78 11.70
C SER A 181 -4.30 -6.34 11.21
N ILE A 182 -3.07 -5.95 10.85
CA ILE A 182 -2.76 -4.65 10.26
C ILE A 182 -2.36 -4.82 8.80
N SER A 183 -3.18 -4.37 7.86
CA SER A 183 -2.86 -4.43 6.44
C SER A 183 -2.11 -3.20 5.92
N ALA A 184 -2.28 -2.04 6.58
CA ALA A 184 -1.75 -0.76 6.13
C ALA A 184 -0.38 -0.41 6.76
N PRO A 185 0.47 0.39 6.06
CA PRO A 185 1.65 1.00 6.68
C PRO A 185 1.23 1.97 7.80
N PRO A 186 2.07 2.15 8.83
CA PRO A 186 1.81 3.12 9.89
C PRO A 186 2.01 4.56 9.40
N THR A 187 1.52 5.53 10.18
CA THR A 187 1.91 6.95 10.05
C THR A 187 2.66 7.34 11.31
N TYR A 188 3.90 7.80 11.18
CA TYR A 188 4.72 8.15 12.34
C TYR A 188 5.03 9.64 12.38
N ALA A 189 4.34 10.36 13.27
CA ALA A 189 4.50 11.80 13.43
C ALA A 189 4.63 12.19 14.91
N SER A 190 5.57 13.07 15.23
CA SER A 190 5.69 13.68 16.56
C SER A 190 5.76 12.69 17.74
N GLY A 191 6.33 11.50 17.54
CA GLY A 191 6.42 10.48 18.59
C GLY A 191 5.20 9.55 18.69
N ILE A 192 4.21 9.70 17.81
CA ILE A 192 2.97 8.91 17.76
C ILE A 192 2.92 8.11 16.46
N ILE A 193 2.61 6.82 16.59
CA ILE A 193 2.46 5.86 15.49
C ILE A 193 0.98 5.48 15.34
#